data_AF-A0A7C3NBV6-F1
#
_entry.id   AF-A0A7C3NBV6-F1
#
_cell.length_a   1.000
_cell.length_b   1.000
_cell.length_c   1.000
_cell.angle_alpha   90.00
_cell.angle_beta   90.00
_cell.angle_gamma   90.00
#
_symmetry.space_group_name_H-M   'P 1'
#
loop_
_entity.id
_entity.type
_entity.pdbx_description
1 polymer ?
#
loop_
_entity_poly.entity_id
_entity_poly.type
_entity_poly.pdbx_seq_one_letter_code
_entity_poly.pdbx_strand_id
1 'polypeptide(L)'
;MSKRIEKLLQKALLQEAPMAYALYEHELVEHLDYWYNGLVADRNEFVFAVTENSGDVAMVLITKEKDVYVNEEARKKLSQIWGLAYRPNMKRLIPVMAEELANDIIAVNGVTIVL
;
A
#
# COMPACT_ATOMS: atom_id res chain seq x y z
N MET A 1 -1.29 2.55 19.74
CA MET A 1 -1.73 3.14 18.47
C MET A 1 -1.73 2.11 17.35
N SER A 2 -0.58 1.47 17.07
CA SER A 2 -0.40 0.42 16.04
C SER A 2 -1.51 -0.64 16.00
N LYS A 3 -1.94 -1.23 17.12
CA LYS A 3 -3.04 -2.23 17.14
C LYS A 3 -4.38 -1.73 16.58
N ARG A 4 -4.68 -0.43 16.65
CA ARG A 4 -5.89 0.17 16.04
C ARG A 4 -5.70 0.25 14.53
N ILE A 5 -4.55 0.78 14.10
CA ILE A 5 -4.17 0.92 12.69
C ILE A 5 -4.16 -0.45 12.03
N GLU A 6 -3.55 -1.45 12.66
CA GLU A 6 -3.51 -2.84 12.18
C GLU A 6 -4.92 -3.38 11.86
N LYS A 7 -5.90 -3.12 12.74
CA LYS A 7 -7.30 -3.53 12.50
C LYS A 7 -7.93 -2.77 11.33
N LEU A 8 -7.62 -1.48 11.16
CA LEU A 8 -8.11 -0.69 10.03
C LEU A 8 -7.52 -1.22 8.72
N LEU A 9 -6.21 -1.47 8.69
CA LEU A 9 -5.52 -2.06 7.54
C LEU A 9 -6.05 -3.46 7.22
N GLN A 10 -6.32 -4.31 8.22
CA GLN A 10 -6.96 -5.61 8.01
C GLN A 10 -8.34 -5.46 7.36
N LYS A 11 -9.15 -4.49 7.81
CA LYS A 11 -10.46 -4.23 7.20
C LYS A 11 -10.32 -3.78 5.76
N ALA A 12 -9.48 -2.77 5.49
CA ALA A 12 -9.29 -2.22 4.15
C ALA A 12 -8.66 -3.23 3.18
N LEU A 13 -7.61 -3.94 3.60
CA LEU A 13 -6.78 -4.73 2.70
C LEU A 13 -7.20 -6.20 2.64
N LEU A 14 -7.82 -6.76 3.69
CA LEU A 14 -8.19 -8.19 3.71
C LEU A 14 -9.70 -8.46 3.73
N GLN A 15 -10.51 -7.47 4.10
CA GLN A 15 -11.97 -7.57 4.24
C GLN A 15 -12.73 -6.59 3.34
N GLU A 16 -12.00 -5.97 2.41
CA GLU A 16 -12.57 -5.12 1.35
C GLU A 16 -13.33 -3.88 1.84
N ALA A 17 -13.05 -3.40 3.05
CA ALA A 17 -13.58 -2.12 3.50
C ALA A 17 -13.14 -0.99 2.54
N PRO A 18 -14.01 0.02 2.32
CA PRO A 18 -13.71 1.12 1.41
C PRO A 18 -12.56 1.97 1.92
N MET A 19 -11.73 2.45 0.99
CA MET A 19 -10.64 3.38 1.24
C MET A 19 -11.02 4.79 0.79
N ALA A 20 -10.42 5.80 1.43
CA ALA A 20 -10.77 7.20 1.22
C ALA A 20 -9.94 7.79 0.07
N TYR A 21 -10.59 8.24 -1.00
CA TYR A 21 -9.90 8.88 -2.12
C TYR A 21 -9.32 10.25 -1.75
N ALA A 22 -10.05 11.04 -0.95
CA ALA A 22 -9.56 12.33 -0.47
C ALA A 22 -8.25 12.22 0.34
N LEU A 23 -8.08 11.11 1.08
CA LEU A 23 -6.84 10.84 1.81
C LEU A 23 -5.68 10.52 0.85
N TYR A 24 -5.94 9.79 -0.23
CA TYR A 24 -4.95 9.59 -1.29
C TYR A 24 -4.51 10.94 -1.90
N GLU A 25 -5.47 11.81 -2.25
CA GLU A 25 -5.18 13.12 -2.84
C GLU A 25 -4.33 13.99 -1.90
N HIS A 26 -4.61 13.92 -0.60
CA HIS A 26 -3.94 14.74 0.40
C HIS A 26 -2.54 14.22 0.78
N GLU A 27 -2.34 12.91 0.88
CA GLU A 27 -1.12 12.35 1.48
C GLU A 27 -0.22 11.55 0.52
N LEU A 28 -0.74 11.11 -0.64
CA LEU A 28 0.02 10.18 -1.49
C LEU A 28 0.39 10.77 -2.86
N VAL A 29 -0.39 11.71 -3.39
CA VAL A 29 -0.19 12.26 -4.75
C VAL A 29 1.17 12.95 -4.91
N GLU A 30 1.64 13.70 -3.91
CA GLU A 30 2.90 14.45 -4.01
C GLU A 30 4.15 13.56 -4.03
N HIS A 31 4.03 12.28 -3.64
CA HIS A 31 5.16 11.36 -3.53
C HIS A 31 5.31 10.40 -4.73
N LEU A 32 4.37 10.41 -5.68
CA LEU A 32 4.31 9.41 -6.74
C LEU A 32 5.58 9.36 -7.60
N ASP A 33 6.10 10.51 -8.02
CA ASP A 33 7.33 10.56 -8.82
C ASP A 33 8.56 10.11 -8.02
N TYR A 34 8.63 10.42 -6.72
CA TYR A 34 9.71 9.97 -5.84
C TYR A 34 9.71 8.44 -5.72
N TRP A 35 8.55 7.82 -5.44
CA TRP A 35 8.43 6.37 -5.34
C TRP A 35 8.65 5.66 -6.67
N TYR A 36 8.22 6.26 -7.79
CA TYR A 36 8.52 5.71 -9.12
C TYR A 36 10.02 5.70 -9.41
N ASN A 37 10.73 6.78 -9.09
CA ASN A 37 12.18 6.84 -9.28
C ASN A 37 12.91 5.79 -8.42
N GLY A 38 12.48 5.59 -7.17
CA GLY A 38 13.00 4.53 -6.29
C GLY A 38 12.73 3.13 -6.85
N LEU A 39 11.51 2.86 -7.31
CA LEU A 39 11.14 1.61 -8.00
C LEU A 39 12.08 1.28 -9.16
N VAL A 40 12.38 2.27 -10.02
CA VAL A 40 13.30 2.10 -11.16
C VAL A 40 14.73 1.84 -10.70
N ALA A 41 15.21 2.60 -9.70
CA ALA A 41 16.57 2.45 -9.17
C ALA A 41 16.81 1.07 -8.55
N ASP A 42 15.84 0.57 -7.79
CA ASP A 42 15.92 -0.70 -7.07
C ASP A 42 15.57 -1.92 -7.94
N ARG A 43 15.16 -1.70 -9.20
CA ARG A 43 14.70 -2.74 -10.14
C ARG A 43 13.56 -3.60 -9.57
N ASN A 44 12.67 -2.97 -8.81
CA ASN A 44 11.47 -3.61 -8.30
C ASN A 44 10.44 -3.78 -9.45
N GLU A 45 9.51 -4.72 -9.29
CA GLU A 45 8.43 -4.94 -10.26
C GLU A 45 7.31 -3.92 -10.06
N PHE A 46 7.04 -3.58 -8.81
CA PHE A 46 6.11 -2.53 -8.41
C PHE A 46 6.46 -2.00 -7.01
N VAL A 47 5.91 -0.83 -6.68
CA VAL A 47 5.86 -0.28 -5.32
C VAL A 47 4.41 -0.02 -4.95
N PHE A 48 4.05 -0.26 -3.69
CA PHE A 48 2.78 0.22 -3.17
C PHE A 48 2.99 0.93 -1.84
N ALA A 49 2.19 1.95 -1.60
CA ALA A 49 2.18 2.72 -0.37
C ALA A 49 0.78 2.71 0.24
N VAL A 50 0.73 2.69 1.57
CA VAL A 50 -0.50 2.73 2.37
C VAL A 50 -0.36 3.82 3.42
N THR A 51 -1.43 4.58 3.64
CA THR A 51 -1.52 5.54 4.74
C THR A 51 -2.80 5.34 5.55
N GLU A 52 -2.80 5.80 6.80
CA GLU A 52 -3.96 5.88 7.68
C GLU A 52 -3.98 7.24 8.37
N ASN A 53 -5.11 7.93 8.31
CA ASN A 53 -5.31 9.16 9.06
C ASN A 53 -6.74 9.21 9.59
N SER A 54 -6.88 9.46 10.90
CA SER A 54 -8.18 9.69 11.55
C SER A 54 -9.20 8.56 11.38
N GLY A 55 -8.75 7.34 11.07
CA GLY A 55 -9.57 6.16 10.83
C GLY A 55 -9.76 5.79 9.35
N ASP A 56 -9.40 6.70 8.44
CA ASP A 56 -9.46 6.48 7.01
C ASP A 56 -8.16 5.85 6.50
N VAL A 57 -8.26 4.99 5.49
CA VAL A 57 -7.11 4.32 4.87
C VAL A 57 -7.09 4.68 3.38
N ALA A 58 -5.90 4.90 2.84
CA ALA A 58 -5.68 5.06 1.40
C ALA A 58 -4.49 4.21 0.94
N MET A 59 -4.51 3.81 -0.33
CA MET A 59 -3.47 3.00 -0.95
C MET A 59 -3.18 3.48 -2.36
N VAL A 60 -1.91 3.41 -2.77
CA VAL A 60 -1.50 3.54 -4.17
C VAL A 60 -0.57 2.40 -4.55
N LEU A 61 -0.64 1.95 -5.80
CA LEU A 61 0.30 1.01 -6.40
C LEU A 61 0.82 1.61 -7.70
N ILE A 62 2.15 1.61 -7.87
CA ILE A 62 2.84 2.10 -9.06
C ILE A 62 3.62 0.93 -9.67
N THR A 63 3.41 0.69 -10.95
CA THR A 63 4.13 -0.35 -11.70
C THR A 63 5.38 0.21 -12.38
N LYS A 64 6.28 -0.67 -12.83
CA LYS A 64 7.47 -0.26 -13.59
C LYS A 64 7.13 0.43 -14.92
N GLU A 65 5.96 0.12 -15.50
CA GLU A 65 5.39 0.79 -16.66
C GLU A 65 4.83 2.19 -16.35
N LYS A 66 4.93 2.65 -15.09
CA LYS A 66 4.39 3.91 -14.57
C LYS A 66 2.86 3.96 -14.51
N ASP A 67 2.17 2.82 -14.63
CA ASP A 67 0.73 2.77 -14.31
C ASP A 67 0.52 3.00 -12.81
N VAL A 68 -0.43 3.88 -12.48
CA VAL A 68 -0.82 4.21 -11.10
C VAL A 68 -2.23 3.69 -10.84
N TYR A 69 -2.37 2.84 -9.83
CA TYR A 69 -3.65 2.34 -9.34
C TYR A 69 -3.89 2.89 -7.95
N VAL A 70 -5.15 3.25 -7.65
CA VAL A 70 -5.52 3.90 -6.38
C VAL A 70 -6.57 3.07 -5.65
N ASN A 71 -6.46 3.00 -4.33
CA ASN A 71 -7.41 2.38 -3.41
C ASN A 71 -7.87 0.99 -3.86
N GLU A 72 -9.16 0.79 -4.12
CA GLU A 72 -9.72 -0.52 -4.46
C GLU A 72 -9.06 -1.13 -5.71
N GLU A 73 -8.73 -0.31 -6.72
CA GLU A 73 -8.03 -0.80 -7.91
C GLU A 73 -6.58 -1.16 -7.60
N ALA A 74 -5.92 -0.44 -6.69
CA ALA A 74 -4.58 -0.81 -6.20
C ALA A 74 -4.62 -2.15 -5.45
N ARG A 75 -5.57 -2.32 -4.52
CA ARG A 75 -5.79 -3.56 -3.76
C ARG A 75 -6.06 -4.74 -4.68
N LYS A 76 -6.93 -4.54 -5.69
CA LYS A 76 -7.29 -5.54 -6.68
C LYS A 76 -6.10 -5.92 -7.56
N LYS A 77 -5.34 -4.94 -8.07
CA LYS A 77 -4.13 -5.18 -8.85
C LYS A 77 -3.08 -5.95 -8.05
N LEU A 78 -2.84 -5.56 -6.79
CA LEU A 78 -1.92 -6.26 -5.91
C LEU A 78 -2.36 -7.71 -5.66
N SER A 79 -3.66 -7.92 -5.42
CA SER A 79 -4.22 -9.28 -5.27
C SER A 79 -4.09 -10.11 -6.54
N GLN A 80 -4.18 -9.52 -7.72
CA GLN A 80 -3.98 -10.22 -9.00
C GLN A 80 -2.51 -10.61 -9.19
N ILE A 81 -1.58 -9.70 -8.90
CA ILE A 81 -0.14 -9.95 -9.04
C ILE A 81 0.32 -11.07 -8.10
N TRP A 82 -0.10 -11.02 -6.82
CA TRP A 82 0.31 -12.03 -5.84
C TRP A 82 -0.54 -13.30 -5.84
N GLY A 83 -1.75 -13.27 -6.42
CA GLY A 83 -2.66 -14.42 -6.44
C GLY A 83 -2.86 -15.03 -5.04
N LEU A 84 -2.57 -16.33 -4.91
CA LEU A 84 -2.69 -17.05 -3.63
C LEU A 84 -1.76 -16.52 -2.52
N ALA A 85 -0.67 -15.83 -2.89
CA ALA A 85 0.26 -15.22 -1.94
C ALA A 85 -0.25 -13.91 -1.32
N TYR A 86 -1.34 -13.32 -1.85
CA TYR A 86 -1.83 -12.02 -1.38
C TYR A 86 -2.14 -12.02 0.12
N ARG A 87 -3.02 -12.91 0.57
CA ARG A 87 -3.41 -12.99 1.99
C ARG A 87 -2.24 -13.29 2.94
N PRO A 88 -1.38 -14.30 2.71
CA PRO A 88 -0.25 -14.54 3.61
C PRO A 88 0.78 -13.39 3.61
N ASN A 89 1.04 -12.74 2.48
CA ASN A 89 1.92 -11.57 2.42
C ASN A 89 1.33 -10.42 3.23
N MET A 90 0.06 -10.08 3.01
CA MET A 90 -0.59 -9.01 3.74
C MET A 90 -0.64 -9.27 5.25
N LYS A 91 -0.87 -10.51 5.70
CA LYS A 91 -0.82 -10.86 7.13
C LYS A 91 0.55 -10.61 7.78
N ARG A 92 1.63 -10.69 6.99
CA ARG A 92 2.99 -10.38 7.46
C ARG A 92 3.31 -8.89 7.40
N LEU A 93 2.86 -8.20 6.36
CA LEU A 93 3.15 -6.78 6.14
C LEU A 93 2.30 -5.85 7.01
N ILE A 94 1.02 -6.16 7.24
CA ILE A 94 0.11 -5.27 7.98
C ILE A 94 0.63 -4.88 9.37
N PRO A 95 1.19 -5.78 10.20
CA PRO A 95 1.77 -5.39 11.48
C PRO A 95 2.91 -4.37 11.35
N VAL A 96 3.78 -4.53 10.33
CA VAL A 96 4.91 -3.63 10.06
C VAL A 96 4.39 -2.27 9.58
N MET A 97 3.49 -2.25 8.60
CA MET A 97 2.87 -1.01 8.12
C MET A 97 2.15 -0.25 9.24
N ALA A 98 1.46 -0.97 10.13
CA ALA A 98 0.78 -0.36 11.27
C ALA A 98 1.75 0.23 12.31
N GLU A 99 2.98 -0.28 12.38
CA GLU A 99 4.04 0.29 13.22
C GLU A 99 4.64 1.53 12.58
N GLU A 100 4.89 1.53 11.26
CA GLU A 100 5.33 2.70 10.50
C GLU A 100 4.33 3.86 10.63
N LEU A 101 3.05 3.58 10.34
CA LEU A 101 1.99 4.59 10.41
C LEU A 101 1.75 5.12 11.83
N ALA A 102 1.97 4.29 12.86
CA ALA A 102 1.88 4.74 14.24
C ALA A 102 3.01 5.71 14.63
N ASN A 103 4.07 5.81 13.82
CA ASN A 103 5.20 6.72 13.97
C ASN A 103 5.19 7.84 12.91
N ASP A 104 4.02 8.11 12.31
CA ASP A 104 3.82 9.15 11.28
C ASP A 104 4.69 8.92 10.02
N ILE A 105 4.98 7.66 9.70
CA ILE A 105 5.72 7.24 8.50
C ILE A 105 4.76 6.57 7.53
N ILE A 106 4.70 7.04 6.28
CA ILE A 106 3.95 6.37 5.20
C ILE A 106 4.53 4.98 4.98
N ALA A 107 3.67 3.96 4.97
CA ALA A 107 4.09 2.58 4.81
C ALA A 107 4.33 2.26 3.32
N VAL A 108 5.59 2.26 2.90
CA VAL A 108 6.01 2.07 1.49
C VAL A 108 6.70 0.73 1.30
N ASN A 109 6.25 -0.05 0.33
CA ASN A 109 6.71 -1.42 0.10
C ASN A 109 7.13 -1.60 -1.37
N GLY A 110 8.44 -1.72 -1.61
CA GLY A 110 9.00 -2.16 -2.89
C GLY A 110 9.01 -3.68 -2.99
N VAL A 111 8.60 -4.22 -4.14
CA VAL A 111 8.45 -5.67 -4.32
C VAL A 111 9.19 -6.15 -5.56
N THR A 112 10.12 -7.08 -5.36
CA THR A 112 10.69 -7.92 -6.42
C THR A 112 9.97 -9.26 -6.44
N ILE A 113 9.60 -9.76 -7.62
CA ILE A 113 9.06 -11.11 -7.77
C ILE A 113 10.24 -12.06 -8.02
N VAL A 114 10.47 -12.97 -7.08
CA VAL A 114 11.43 -14.07 -7.28
C VAL A 114 10.63 -15.28 -7.79
N LEU A 115 10.87 -15.65 -9.04
CA LEU A 115 10.29 -16.81 -9.71
C LEU A 115 10.98 -18.12 -9.28
#